data_AF-V5GIV8-F1
#
_entry.id   AF-V5GIV8-F1
#
_cell.length_a   1.000
_cell.length_b   1.000
_cell.length_c   1.000
_cell.angle_alpha   90.00
_cell.angle_beta   90.00
_cell.angle_gamma   90.00
#
_symmetry.space_group_name_H-M   'P 1'
#
loop_
_entity.id
_entity.type
_entity.pdbx_description
1 polymer ?
#
loop_
_entity_poly.entity_id
_entity_poly.type
_entity_poly.pdbx_seq_one_letter_code
_entity_poly.pdbx_strand_id
1 'polypeptide(L)'
;VLCGITFSPIVKGRKMEPLSVTSTEFYCMENAKLHHTDEYDLVKANPPTPVLRRGATFAMAIQFNRPFNQDADIVRVRFEFGPKPNTIRGTRAVLPLRAKVRRFPEDPNLWGG
;
A
#
# COMPACT_ATOMS: atom_id res chain seq x y z
N VAL A 1 1.99 -11.33 -3.88
CA VAL A 1 2.23 -9.90 -4.18
C VAL A 1 3.28 -9.41 -3.20
N LEU A 2 4.46 -9.00 -3.67
CA LEU A 2 5.46 -8.39 -2.78
C LEU A 2 5.21 -6.87 -2.80
N CYS A 3 4.66 -6.34 -1.71
CA CYS A 3 4.49 -4.91 -1.53
C CYS A 3 5.80 -4.35 -0.96
N GLY A 4 6.61 -3.71 -1.82
CA GLY A 4 7.86 -3.07 -1.40
C GLY A 4 7.63 -1.59 -1.19
N ILE A 5 7.68 -1.09 0.05
CA ILE A 5 7.59 0.35 0.33
C ILE A 5 9.00 0.93 0.22
N THR A 6 9.28 1.70 -0.83
CA THR A 6 10.61 2.33 -1.04
C THR A 6 10.60 3.80 -0.63
N PHE A 7 11.47 4.19 0.30
CA PHE A 7 11.64 5.58 0.76
C PHE A 7 12.87 6.25 0.14
N SER A 8 12.78 7.57 -0.10
CA SER A 8 13.93 8.42 -0.44
C SER A 8 13.91 9.63 0.50
N PRO A 9 14.88 9.76 1.42
CA PRO A 9 14.91 10.91 2.32
C PRO A 9 15.55 12.11 1.61
N ILE A 10 14.83 13.23 1.52
CA ILE A 10 15.42 14.55 1.27
C ILE A 10 15.28 15.33 2.58
N VAL A 11 16.33 15.34 3.40
CA VAL A 11 16.33 16.06 4.69
C VAL A 11 17.02 17.41 4.52
N LYS A 12 16.25 18.51 4.53
CA LYS A 12 16.78 19.86 4.80
C LYS A 12 16.48 20.23 6.27
N GLY A 13 17.54 20.36 7.07
CA GLY A 13 17.59 21.38 8.13
C GLY A 13 17.15 21.06 9.57
N ARG A 14 16.56 19.91 9.89
CA ARG A 14 16.39 19.46 11.30
C ARG A 14 16.64 17.95 11.39
N LYS A 15 17.46 17.50 12.35
CA LYS A 15 17.67 16.06 12.65
C LYS A 15 16.38 15.48 13.24
N MET A 16 15.39 15.21 12.38
CA MET A 16 14.31 14.28 12.70
C MET A 16 14.73 12.91 12.23
N GLU A 17 14.48 11.90 13.05
CA GLU A 17 14.65 10.51 12.64
C GLU A 17 13.83 10.24 11.37
N PRO A 18 14.41 9.56 10.37
CA PRO A 18 13.72 9.23 9.15
C PRO A 18 12.47 8.38 9.46
N LEU A 19 11.41 8.60 8.69
CA LEU A 19 10.19 7.81 8.82
C LEU A 19 10.51 6.37 8.37
N SER A 20 10.28 5.40 9.24
CA SER A 20 10.45 3.98 8.96
C SER A 20 9.15 3.22 9.24
N VAL A 21 8.92 2.15 8.48
CA VAL A 21 7.74 1.29 8.64
C VAL A 21 8.03 0.27 9.73
N THR A 22 7.16 0.22 10.73
CA THR A 22 7.20 -0.76 11.83
C THR A 22 6.38 -1.99 11.50
N SER A 23 5.19 -1.81 10.94
CA SER A 23 4.28 -2.91 10.60
C SER A 23 3.33 -2.51 9.46
N THR A 24 2.82 -3.52 8.76
CA THR A 24 1.79 -3.37 7.72
C THR A 24 0.71 -4.40 7.92
N GLU A 25 -0.55 -3.97 7.96
CA GLU A 25 -1.71 -4.84 8.14
C GLU A 25 -2.63 -4.74 6.93
N PHE A 26 -3.08 -5.89 6.42
CA PHE A 26 -3.91 -5.98 5.22
C PHE A 26 -5.36 -6.33 5.52
N TYR A 27 -5.77 -6.44 6.79
CA TYR A 27 -7.17 -6.73 7.16
C TYR A 27 -7.74 -7.88 6.33
N CYS A 28 -6.99 -8.99 6.31
CA CYS A 28 -7.14 -10.02 5.27
C CYS A 28 -8.56 -10.57 5.22
N MET A 29 -9.17 -10.82 6.39
CA MET A 29 -10.52 -11.40 6.49
C MET A 29 -11.62 -10.39 6.11
N GLU A 30 -11.50 -9.14 6.56
CA GLU A 30 -12.44 -8.07 6.24
C GLU A 30 -12.45 -7.78 4.75
N ASN A 31 -11.26 -7.62 4.16
CA ASN A 31 -11.11 -7.44 2.72
C ASN A 31 -11.60 -8.67 1.96
N ALA A 32 -11.33 -9.90 2.43
CA ALA A 32 -11.76 -11.08 1.71
C ALA A 32 -13.29 -11.20 1.61
N LYS A 33 -14.03 -10.84 2.66
CA LYS A 33 -15.50 -10.77 2.61
C LYS A 33 -16.00 -9.76 1.58
N LEU A 34 -15.40 -8.56 1.55
CA LEU A 34 -15.74 -7.52 0.57
C LEU A 34 -15.39 -7.91 -0.87
N HIS A 35 -14.32 -8.69 -1.05
CA HIS A 35 -13.85 -9.13 -2.35
C HIS A 35 -14.38 -10.51 -2.76
N HIS A 36 -15.23 -11.16 -1.96
CA HIS A 36 -15.71 -12.53 -2.19
C HIS A 36 -14.56 -13.51 -2.45
N THR A 37 -13.61 -13.53 -1.50
CA THR A 37 -12.40 -14.36 -1.48
C THR A 37 -12.17 -14.99 -0.09
N ASP A 38 -13.17 -14.95 0.78
CA ASP A 38 -13.12 -15.48 2.15
C ASP A 38 -13.15 -17.02 2.21
N GLU A 39 -13.55 -17.67 1.11
CA GLU A 39 -13.48 -19.13 1.00
C GLU A 39 -12.05 -19.66 0.85
N TYR A 40 -11.11 -18.85 0.34
CA TYR A 40 -9.71 -19.28 0.16
C TYR A 40 -9.02 -19.56 1.51
N ASP A 41 -8.44 -20.74 1.65
CA ASP A 41 -7.67 -21.15 2.84
C ASP A 41 -6.51 -20.21 3.15
N LEU A 42 -5.94 -19.58 2.12
CA LEU A 42 -4.87 -18.58 2.25
C LEU A 42 -5.24 -17.41 3.17
N VAL A 43 -6.50 -16.97 3.15
CA VAL A 43 -6.97 -15.86 3.99
C VAL A 43 -7.14 -16.32 5.45
N LYS A 44 -7.38 -17.60 5.67
CA LYS A 44 -7.57 -18.24 6.99
C LYS A 44 -6.26 -18.78 7.58
N ALA A 45 -5.17 -18.79 6.81
CA ALA A 45 -3.87 -19.28 7.22
C ALA A 45 -3.26 -18.42 8.34
N ASN A 46 -2.19 -18.92 8.98
CA ASN A 46 -1.41 -18.18 9.96
C ASN A 46 0.08 -18.17 9.57
N PRO A 47 0.65 -17.05 9.09
CA PRO A 47 0.00 -15.74 8.91
C PRO A 47 -0.97 -15.71 7.70
N PRO A 48 -2.02 -14.88 7.75
CA PRO A 48 -2.99 -14.79 6.67
C PRO A 48 -2.38 -14.13 5.44
N THR A 49 -2.75 -14.62 4.25
CA THR A 49 -2.34 -14.05 2.97
C THR A 49 -3.51 -13.33 2.32
N PRO A 50 -3.39 -12.04 1.96
CA PRO A 50 -4.48 -11.29 1.36
C PRO A 50 -4.75 -11.78 -0.07
N VAL A 51 -6.02 -12.12 -0.35
CA VAL A 51 -6.52 -12.45 -1.68
C VAL A 51 -7.51 -11.37 -2.11
N LEU A 52 -7.10 -10.50 -3.03
CA LEU A 52 -7.86 -9.30 -3.43
C LEU A 52 -8.25 -9.38 -4.91
N ARG A 53 -9.44 -8.86 -5.23
CA ARG A 53 -9.91 -8.69 -6.62
C ARG A 53 -9.59 -7.29 -7.15
N ARG A 54 -9.17 -7.20 -8.42
CA ARG A 54 -8.95 -5.92 -9.13
C ARG A 54 -10.23 -5.10 -9.23
N GLY A 55 -10.09 -3.78 -9.33
CA GLY A 55 -11.22 -2.84 -9.50
C GLY A 55 -12.10 -2.67 -8.27
N ALA A 56 -11.72 -3.27 -7.14
CA ALA A 56 -12.39 -3.12 -5.85
C ALA A 56 -11.43 -2.50 -4.84
N THR A 57 -11.96 -1.63 -3.99
CA THR A 57 -11.21 -0.97 -2.92
C THR A 57 -10.94 -1.93 -1.77
N PHE A 58 -9.74 -1.86 -1.19
CA PHE A 58 -9.36 -2.63 -0.02
C PHE A 58 -8.72 -1.72 1.04
N ALA A 59 -8.79 -2.14 2.30
CA ALA A 59 -8.16 -1.43 3.41
C ALA A 59 -6.75 -1.98 3.69
N MET A 60 -5.82 -1.10 4.05
CA MET A 60 -4.49 -1.46 4.54
C MET A 60 -4.05 -0.42 5.57
N ALA A 61 -3.40 -0.86 6.64
CA ALA A 61 -2.78 0.02 7.62
C ALA A 61 -1.26 -0.07 7.53
N ILE A 62 -0.60 1.08 7.66
CA ILE A 62 0.86 1.17 7.75
C ILE A 62 1.18 1.87 9.06
N GLN A 63 1.91 1.18 9.94
CA GLN A 63 2.39 1.73 11.19
C GLN A 63 3.82 2.23 10.99
N PHE A 64 4.08 3.47 11.38
CA PHE A 64 5.40 4.09 11.33
C PHE A 64 6.01 4.23 12.73
N ASN A 65 7.33 4.42 12.79
CA ASN A 65 8.08 4.71 14.02
C ASN A 65 7.68 6.04 14.69
N ARG A 66 7.11 6.99 13.93
CA ARG A 66 6.62 8.29 14.41
C ARG A 66 5.40 8.74 13.61
N PRO A 67 4.65 9.76 14.09
CA PRO A 67 3.57 10.34 13.31
C PRO A 67 4.03 10.82 11.93
N PHE A 68 3.25 10.48 10.91
CA PHE A 68 3.48 10.92 9.53
C PHE A 68 3.17 12.42 9.39
N ASN A 69 4.11 13.19 8.85
CA ASN A 69 3.92 14.59 8.53
C ASN A 69 3.89 14.79 7.01
N GLN A 70 2.72 15.07 6.44
CA GLN A 70 2.55 15.21 4.99
C GLN A 70 3.39 16.35 4.36
N ASP A 71 3.76 17.38 5.13
CA ASP A 71 4.52 18.52 4.61
C ASP A 71 6.05 18.25 4.64
N ALA A 72 6.50 17.26 5.42
CA ALA A 72 7.92 16.92 5.57
C ALA A 72 8.28 15.52 5.03
N ASP A 73 7.33 14.60 4.97
CA ASP A 73 7.54 13.19 4.63
C ASP A 73 6.91 12.82 3.29
N ILE A 74 7.64 12.05 2.49
CA ILE A 74 7.16 11.51 1.22
C ILE A 74 7.08 9.99 1.34
N VAL A 75 5.86 9.46 1.35
CA VAL A 75 5.60 8.02 1.39
C VAL A 75 5.03 7.56 0.05
N ARG A 76 5.53 6.44 -0.46
CA ARG A 76 5.00 5.78 -1.67
C ARG A 76 4.79 4.29 -1.42
N VAL A 77 3.58 3.82 -1.65
CA VAL A 77 3.25 2.39 -1.69
C VAL A 77 3.55 1.86 -3.08
N ARG A 78 4.24 0.73 -3.18
CA ARG A 78 4.59 0.13 -4.47
C ARG A 78 4.17 -1.33 -4.50
N PHE A 79 3.38 -1.66 -5.53
CA PHE A 79 2.95 -3.02 -5.82
C PHE A 79 3.71 -3.51 -7.04
N GLU A 80 4.41 -4.64 -6.90
CA GLU A 80 5.22 -5.22 -7.97
C GLU A 80 5.01 -6.73 -8.04
N PHE A 81 5.11 -7.26 -9.26
CA PHE A 81 5.09 -8.69 -9.50
C PHE A 81 5.97 -9.09 -10.68
N GLY A 82 6.49 -10.32 -10.61
CA GLY A 82 7.45 -10.87 -11.58
C GLY A 82 8.90 -10.40 -11.38
N PRO A 83 9.85 -10.97 -12.13
CA PRO A 83 11.29 -10.72 -11.95
C PRO A 83 11.76 -9.37 -12.52
N LYS A 84 10.98 -8.76 -13.43
CA LYS A 84 11.29 -7.48 -14.08
C LYS A 84 10.07 -6.54 -14.04
N PRO A 85 9.71 -6.00 -12.85
CA PRO A 85 8.57 -5.12 -12.69
C PRO A 85 8.77 -3.79 -13.43
N ASN A 86 7.76 -3.33 -14.15
CA ASN A 86 7.80 -2.16 -15.02
C ASN A 86 6.45 -1.44 -15.05
N THR A 87 6.47 -0.11 -14.91
CA THR A 87 5.26 0.71 -14.82
C THR A 87 4.49 0.76 -16.13
N ILE A 88 5.18 0.89 -17.27
CA ILE A 88 4.57 0.94 -18.61
C ILE A 88 3.88 -0.39 -18.92
N ARG A 89 4.45 -1.50 -18.46
CA ARG A 89 3.87 -2.85 -18.64
C ARG A 89 2.81 -3.22 -17.60
N GLY A 90 2.47 -2.32 -16.67
CA GLY A 90 1.49 -2.58 -15.62
C GLY A 90 1.94 -3.59 -14.55
N THR A 91 3.20 -4.03 -14.56
CA THR A 91 3.75 -4.96 -13.56
C THR A 91 4.35 -4.27 -12.33
N ARG A 92 4.25 -2.94 -12.30
CA ARG A 92 4.62 -2.05 -11.19
C ARG A 92 3.60 -0.92 -11.08
N ALA A 93 3.00 -0.76 -9.90
CA ALA A 93 2.19 0.40 -9.54
C ALA A 93 2.87 1.15 -8.39
N VAL A 94 2.89 2.48 -8.45
CA VAL A 94 3.48 3.35 -7.42
C VAL A 94 2.45 4.42 -7.02
N LEU A 95 2.03 4.39 -5.76
CA LEU A 95 0.99 5.25 -5.21
C LEU A 95 1.57 6.18 -4.14
N PRO A 96 1.57 7.50 -4.35
CA PRO A 96 1.96 8.44 -3.30
C PRO A 96 0.85 8.53 -2.24
N LEU A 97 1.19 8.39 -0.95
CA LEU A 97 0.22 8.63 0.12
C LEU A 97 0.04 10.14 0.31
N ARG A 98 -1.18 10.63 0.12
CA ARG A 98 -1.54 12.04 0.31
C ARG A 98 -2.72 12.12 1.27
N ALA A 99 -2.48 12.44 2.55
CA ALA A 99 -3.56 12.44 3.56
C ALA A 99 -4.71 13.43 3.23
N LYS A 100 -4.43 14.47 2.44
CA LYS A 100 -5.42 15.45 1.97
C LYS A 100 -6.24 15.01 0.74
N VAL A 101 -5.85 13.93 0.05
CA VAL A 101 -6.62 13.39 -1.09
C VAL A 101 -7.50 12.26 -0.56
N ARG A 102 -8.82 12.48 -0.56
CA ARG A 102 -9.83 11.47 -0.19
C ARG A 102 -10.66 11.01 -1.39
N ARG A 103 -10.34 11.49 -2.59
CA ARG A 103 -11.06 11.17 -3.82
C ARG A 103 -10.32 10.07 -4.56
N PHE A 104 -11.02 8.96 -4.75
CA PHE A 104 -10.63 7.98 -5.75
C PHE A 104 -10.68 8.62 -7.15
N PRO A 105 -9.81 8.20 -8.07
CA PRO A 105 -9.90 8.59 -9.47
C PRO A 105 -11.29 8.29 -10.03
N GLU A 106 -11.81 9.15 -10.91
CA GLU A 106 -13.09 8.92 -11.59
C GLU A 106 -13.00 7.76 -12.58
N ASP A 107 -11.80 7.52 -13.15
CA ASP A 107 -11.54 6.37 -14.00
C ASP A 107 -11.33 5.10 -13.13
N PRO A 108 -12.19 4.08 -13.25
CA PRO A 108 -12.12 2.85 -12.45
C PRO A 108 -10.87 2.01 -12.74
N ASN A 109 -10.14 2.30 -13.82
CA ASN A 109 -8.91 1.58 -14.18
C ASN A 109 -7.65 2.25 -13.62
N LEU A 110 -7.77 3.42 -13.00
CA LEU A 110 -6.63 4.11 -12.37
C LEU A 110 -6.47 3.65 -10.93
N TRP A 111 -5.22 3.37 -10.56
CA TRP A 111 -4.87 3.21 -9.16
C TRP A 111 -5.02 4.54 -8.42
N GLY A 112 -5.62 4.52 -7.23
CA GLY A 112 -5.71 5.69 -6.36
C GLY A 112 -5.98 5.32 -4.90
N GLY A 113 -5.81 6.30 -4.02
CA GLY A 113 -5.97 6.19 -2.57
C GLY A 113 -5.71 7.52 -1.88
#